data_AF-A0AAW4VKR1-F1
#
_entry.id   AF-A0AAW4VKR1-F1
#
_cell.length_a   1.000
_cell.length_b   1.000
_cell.length_c   1.000
_cell.angle_alpha   90.00
_cell.angle_beta   90.00
_cell.angle_gamma   90.00
#
_symmetry.space_group_name_H-M   'P 1'
#
loop_
_entity.id
_entity.type
_entity.pdbx_description
1 polymer ?
#
loop_
_entity_poly.entity_id
_entity_poly.type
_entity_poly.pdbx_seq_one_letter_code
_entity_poly.pdbx_strand_id
1 'polypeptide(L)'
;MTGLKRLTPPQSRKVNSLVKKECCNCDNGHCILLDDGEECVCPQLISYSLLCKWFQTAVLPFDKLLYAELFKTEDKKRCTECGASFASTSNSVKYCPDCRKRITRRQAAERMRKRRALVTQ
;
A
#
# COMPACT_ATOMS: atom_id res chain seq x y z
N MET A 1 -10.11 7.32 4.14
CA MET A 1 -10.15 7.19 2.66
C MET A 1 -8.72 7.23 2.16
N THR A 2 -8.16 6.08 1.79
CA THR A 2 -6.86 6.04 1.09
C THR A 2 -7.05 6.71 -0.27
N GLY A 3 -6.31 7.78 -0.54
CA GLY A 3 -6.38 8.51 -1.80
C GLY A 3 -6.15 7.56 -2.98
N LEU A 4 -6.94 7.70 -4.04
CA LEU A 4 -6.75 6.95 -5.27
C LEU A 4 -5.35 7.24 -5.83
N LYS A 5 -4.57 6.19 -6.12
CA LYS A 5 -3.22 6.40 -6.65
C LYS A 5 -3.31 6.92 -8.08
N ARG A 6 -2.76 8.12 -8.32
CA ARG A 6 -2.64 8.70 -9.67
C ARG A 6 -1.49 8.02 -10.43
N LEU A 7 -1.76 7.65 -11.67
CA LEU A 7 -0.84 7.00 -12.58
C LEU A 7 -0.19 8.03 -13.49
N THR A 8 1.11 7.87 -13.73
CA THR A 8 1.78 8.54 -14.85
C THR A 8 1.33 7.92 -16.18
N PRO A 9 1.47 8.61 -17.33
CA PRO A 9 1.10 8.04 -18.62
C PRO A 9 1.80 6.69 -18.95
N PRO A 10 3.09 6.48 -18.64
CA PRO A 10 3.70 5.17 -18.79
C PRO A 10 3.09 4.08 -17.90
N GLN A 11 2.78 4.41 -16.64
CA GLN A 11 2.13 3.48 -15.72
C GLN A 11 0.72 3.12 -16.17
N SER A 12 -0.07 4.10 -16.65
CA SER A 12 -1.41 3.87 -17.21
C SER A 12 -1.36 2.91 -18.39
N ARG A 13 -0.40 3.06 -19.32
CA ARG A 13 -0.24 2.11 -20.44
C ARG A 13 0.06 0.69 -19.96
N LYS A 14 0.92 0.52 -18.95
CA LYS A 14 1.22 -0.80 -18.36
C LYS A 14 -0.01 -1.41 -17.69
N VAL A 15 -0.75 -0.62 -16.90
CA VAL A 15 -2.01 -1.02 -16.28
C VAL A 15 -3.03 -1.44 -17.34
N ASN A 16 -3.21 -0.65 -18.39
CA ASN A 16 -4.16 -0.93 -19.47
C ASN A 16 -3.79 -2.22 -20.23
N SER A 17 -2.51 -2.44 -20.49
CA SER A 17 -2.01 -3.70 -21.08
C SER A 17 -2.35 -4.88 -20.18
N LEU A 18 -2.10 -4.77 -18.88
CA LEU A 18 -2.38 -5.85 -17.92
C LEU A 18 -3.89 -6.13 -17.78
N VAL A 19 -4.73 -5.10 -17.74
CA VAL A 19 -6.19 -5.25 -17.72
C VAL A 19 -6.66 -6.05 -18.94
N LYS A 20 -6.24 -5.66 -20.15
CA LYS A 20 -6.65 -6.33 -21.39
C LYS A 20 -6.16 -7.77 -21.49
N LYS A 21 -5.03 -8.09 -20.84
CA LYS A 21 -4.41 -9.41 -20.90
C LYS A 21 -4.91 -10.38 -19.85
N GLU A 22 -5.15 -9.90 -18.62
CA GLU A 22 -5.31 -10.77 -17.45
C GLU A 22 -6.63 -10.55 -16.69
N CYS A 23 -7.39 -9.47 -16.96
CA CYS A 23 -8.63 -9.22 -16.23
C CYS A 23 -9.79 -10.01 -16.84
N CYS A 24 -10.23 -11.06 -16.17
CA CYS A 24 -11.38 -11.88 -16.60
C CYS A 24 -12.69 -11.10 -16.78
N ASN A 25 -12.82 -9.95 -16.10
CA ASN A 25 -14.00 -9.08 -16.23
C ASN A 25 -13.87 -8.07 -17.37
N CYS A 26 -12.76 -8.05 -18.10
CA CYS A 26 -12.56 -7.16 -19.23
C CYS A 26 -12.55 -7.96 -20.53
N ASP A 27 -13.59 -7.77 -21.35
CA ASP A 27 -13.66 -8.34 -22.69
C ASP A 27 -13.69 -7.22 -23.73
N ASN A 28 -12.82 -7.31 -24.73
CA ASN A 28 -12.63 -6.29 -25.77
C ASN A 28 -12.57 -4.81 -25.28
N GLY A 29 -12.14 -4.57 -24.04
CA GLY A 29 -12.09 -3.23 -23.44
C GLY A 29 -13.34 -2.81 -22.67
N HIS A 30 -14.37 -3.65 -22.63
CA HIS A 30 -15.61 -3.48 -21.89
C HIS A 30 -15.60 -4.33 -20.61
N CYS A 31 -16.26 -3.86 -19.56
CA CYS A 31 -16.32 -4.51 -18.27
C CYS A 31 -17.64 -5.28 -18.12
N ILE A 32 -17.61 -6.60 -18.33
CA ILE A 32 -18.79 -7.48 -18.27
C ILE A 32 -19.53 -7.41 -16.93
N LEU A 33 -18.82 -7.11 -15.83
CA LEU A 33 -19.41 -7.00 -14.50
C LEU A 33 -20.28 -5.74 -14.32
N LEU A 34 -20.04 -4.72 -15.15
CA LEU A 34 -20.75 -3.44 -15.12
C LEU A 34 -21.69 -3.27 -16.31
N ASP A 35 -21.71 -4.25 -17.21
CA ASP A 35 -22.64 -4.33 -18.32
C ASP A 35 -24.03 -4.68 -17.75
N ASP A 36 -25.02 -3.80 -17.95
CA ASP A 36 -26.42 -3.97 -17.54
C ASP A 36 -27.35 -4.26 -18.75
N GLY A 37 -26.77 -4.79 -19.83
CA GLY A 37 -27.44 -5.02 -21.11
C GLY A 37 -26.90 -4.14 -22.23
N GLU A 38 -26.02 -3.20 -21.92
CA GLU A 38 -25.25 -2.39 -22.86
C GLU A 38 -23.75 -2.40 -22.49
N GLU A 39 -22.90 -2.48 -23.52
CA GLU A 39 -21.45 -2.58 -23.35
C GLU A 39 -20.88 -1.40 -22.52
N CYS A 40 -20.43 -1.69 -21.29
CA CYS A 40 -19.82 -0.69 -20.42
C CYS A 40 -18.30 -0.64 -20.62
N VAL A 41 -17.73 0.49 -21.06
CA VAL A 41 -16.26 0.63 -21.17
C VAL A 41 -15.60 0.45 -19.81
N CYS A 42 -14.54 -0.37 -19.73
CA CYS A 42 -13.87 -0.65 -18.47
C CYS A 42 -13.35 0.65 -17.81
N PRO A 43 -13.84 1.03 -16.62
CA PRO A 43 -13.46 2.30 -15.99
C PRO A 43 -11.96 2.42 -15.68
N GLN A 44 -11.27 1.29 -15.48
CA GLN A 44 -9.83 1.28 -15.24
C GLN A 44 -9.02 1.60 -16.50
N LEU A 45 -9.53 1.28 -17.70
CA LEU A 45 -8.84 1.53 -18.98
C LEU A 45 -8.84 3.01 -19.38
N ILE A 46 -9.87 3.75 -18.97
CA ILE A 46 -10.05 5.17 -19.31
C ILE A 46 -9.55 6.12 -18.21
N SER A 47 -9.08 5.58 -17.08
CA SER A 47 -8.65 6.38 -15.94
C SER A 47 -7.14 6.45 -15.77
N TYR A 48 -6.66 7.64 -15.38
CA TYR A 48 -5.31 7.86 -14.88
C TYR A 48 -5.18 7.62 -13.37
N SER A 49 -6.10 6.88 -12.75
CA SER A 49 -6.03 6.49 -11.34
C SER A 49 -6.29 5.00 -11.16
N LEU A 50 -5.65 4.38 -10.17
CA LEU A 50 -5.98 3.02 -9.72
C LEU A 50 -7.29 3.04 -8.92
N LEU A 51 -8.42 2.93 -9.62
CA LEU A 51 -9.76 3.00 -9.02
C LEU A 51 -10.43 1.65 -8.89
N CYS A 52 -10.07 0.69 -9.74
CA CYS A 52 -10.70 -0.63 -9.70
C CYS A 52 -10.07 -1.47 -8.57
N LYS A 53 -10.86 -1.75 -7.53
CA LYS A 53 -10.41 -2.59 -6.40
C LYS A 53 -10.10 -4.01 -6.85
N TRP A 54 -10.94 -4.58 -7.73
CA TRP A 54 -10.70 -5.90 -8.32
C TRP A 54 -9.35 -5.96 -9.04
N PHE A 55 -9.04 -4.95 -9.87
CA PHE A 55 -7.75 -4.87 -10.52
C PHE A 55 -6.61 -4.87 -9.50
N GLN A 56 -6.69 -4.05 -8.45
CA GLN A 56 -5.64 -3.95 -7.44
C GLN A 56 -5.37 -5.26 -6.69
N THR A 57 -6.42 -6.01 -6.35
CA THR A 57 -6.30 -7.21 -5.49
C THR A 57 -6.13 -8.50 -6.26
N ALA A 58 -6.75 -8.64 -7.44
CA ALA A 58 -6.81 -9.90 -8.18
C ALA A 58 -5.95 -9.88 -9.46
N VAL A 59 -5.83 -8.75 -10.15
CA VAL A 59 -5.19 -8.70 -11.48
C VAL A 59 -3.75 -8.18 -11.40
N LEU A 60 -3.55 -7.06 -10.70
CA LEU A 60 -2.25 -6.39 -10.57
C LEU A 60 -1.16 -7.29 -9.98
N PRO A 61 -1.42 -8.21 -9.01
CA PRO A 61 -0.40 -9.13 -8.51
C PRO A 61 0.19 -10.08 -9.56
N PHE A 62 -0.46 -10.29 -10.71
CA PHE A 62 0.10 -11.10 -11.80
C PHE A 62 1.32 -10.45 -12.46
N ASP A 63 1.42 -9.11 -12.45
CA ASP A 63 2.64 -8.41 -12.81
C ASP A 63 3.35 -7.92 -11.54
N LYS A 64 4.25 -8.76 -11.02
CA LYS A 64 5.02 -8.46 -9.80
C LYS A 64 5.88 -7.20 -9.95
N LEU A 65 6.35 -6.88 -11.16
CA LEU A 65 7.18 -5.70 -11.40
C LEU A 65 6.33 -4.44 -11.40
N LEU A 66 5.17 -4.46 -12.07
CA LEU A 66 4.22 -3.36 -12.06
C LEU A 66 3.59 -3.14 -10.68
N TYR A 67 3.20 -4.22 -9.97
CA TYR A 67 2.73 -4.14 -8.60
C TYR A 67 3.78 -3.43 -7.72
N ALA A 68 5.03 -3.88 -7.81
CA ALA A 68 6.11 -3.24 -7.10
C ALA A 68 6.28 -1.79 -7.55
N GLU A 69 6.32 -1.46 -8.84
CA GLU A 69 6.44 -0.07 -9.32
C GLU A 69 5.33 0.85 -8.79
N LEU A 70 4.09 0.38 -8.78
CA LEU A 70 2.94 1.16 -8.34
C LEU A 70 2.86 1.28 -6.81
N PHE A 71 3.39 0.33 -6.05
CA PHE A 71 3.38 0.40 -4.57
C PHE A 71 4.76 0.70 -3.95
N LYS A 72 5.83 0.78 -4.74
CA LYS A 72 7.19 1.19 -4.34
C LYS A 72 7.22 2.70 -4.12
N THR A 73 6.65 3.17 -3.01
CA THR A 73 7.06 4.38 -2.29
C THR A 73 6.26 4.66 -1.02
N GLU A 74 5.05 4.09 -0.88
CA GLU A 74 4.15 4.42 0.25
C GLU A 74 4.57 3.75 1.57
N ASP A 75 5.25 2.60 1.53
CA ASP A 75 5.66 1.91 2.76
C ASP A 75 6.95 2.49 3.36
N LYS A 76 7.63 3.43 2.69
CA LYS A 76 8.86 4.05 3.22
C LYS A 76 8.51 5.20 4.14
N LYS A 77 8.53 4.92 5.43
CA LYS A 77 8.37 5.91 6.49
C LYS A 77 9.71 6.49 6.92
N ARG A 78 9.69 7.69 7.49
CA ARG A 78 10.85 8.26 8.20
C ARG A 78 10.69 8.05 9.70
N CYS A 79 11.73 7.52 10.33
CA CYS A 79 11.78 7.37 11.77
C CYS A 79 11.79 8.75 12.43
N THR A 80 10.90 9.01 13.38
CA THR A 80 10.87 10.31 14.09
C THR A 80 12.03 10.49 15.07
N GLU A 81 12.76 9.41 15.38
CA GLU A 81 13.90 9.44 16.31
C GLU A 81 15.24 9.65 15.59
N CYS A 82 15.49 8.93 14.48
CA CYS A 82 16.78 8.98 13.78
C CYS A 82 16.69 9.52 12.34
N GLY A 83 15.48 9.83 11.85
CA GLY A 83 15.27 10.32 10.49
C GLY A 83 15.38 9.27 9.38
N ALA A 84 15.90 8.07 9.68
CA ALA A 84 16.13 7.01 8.69
C ALA A 84 14.83 6.54 8.03
N SER A 85 14.91 6.28 6.73
CA SER A 85 13.83 5.67 5.95
C SER A 85 13.72 4.18 6.25
N PHE A 86 12.53 3.67 6.53
CA PHE A 86 12.28 2.26 6.82
C PHE A 86 10.93 1.81 6.24
N ALA A 87 10.81 0.53 5.93
CA ALA A 87 9.57 -0.05 5.40
C ALA A 87 8.56 -0.35 6.53
N SER A 88 7.29 0.00 6.33
CA SER A 88 6.19 -0.38 7.23
C SER A 88 4.85 -0.27 6.52
N THR A 89 4.07 -1.36 6.57
CA THR A 89 2.69 -1.42 6.05
C THR A 89 1.66 -0.73 6.96
N SER A 90 2.01 -0.46 8.22
CA SER A 90 1.12 0.21 9.17
C SER A 90 1.36 1.72 9.24
N ASN A 91 0.28 2.51 9.15
CA ASN A 91 0.29 3.96 9.28
C ASN A 91 0.59 4.47 10.70
N SER A 92 0.44 3.66 11.75
CA SER A 92 0.67 4.08 13.14
C SER A 92 2.13 3.99 13.60
N VAL A 93 3.00 3.29 12.86
CA VAL A 93 4.41 3.09 13.24
C VAL A 93 5.21 4.40 13.07
N LYS A 94 5.87 4.82 14.15
CA LYS A 94 6.68 6.07 14.24
C LYS A 94 8.19 5.85 14.20
N TYR A 95 8.65 4.66 14.60
CA TYR A 95 10.07 4.37 14.80
C TYR A 95 10.53 3.24 13.88
N CYS A 96 11.75 3.34 13.37
CA CYS A 96 12.40 2.21 12.70
C CYS A 96 12.63 1.05 13.69
N PRO A 97 12.88 -0.18 13.20
CA PRO A 97 13.05 -1.36 14.06
C PRO A 97 14.10 -1.19 15.17
N ASP A 98 15.20 -0.49 14.88
CA ASP A 98 16.29 -0.30 15.85
C ASP A 98 15.94 0.72 16.93
N CYS A 99 15.41 1.88 16.54
CA CYS A 99 14.91 2.88 17.49
C CYS A 99 13.78 2.33 18.35
N ARG A 100 12.87 1.52 17.78
CA ARG A 100 11.80 0.84 18.52
C ARG A 100 12.37 -0.07 19.60
N LYS A 101 13.37 -0.90 19.28
CA LYS A 101 14.04 -1.78 20.26
C LYS A 101 14.67 -0.95 21.39
N ARG A 102 15.41 0.11 21.05
CA ARG A 102 16.06 1.00 22.03
C ARG A 102 15.07 1.65 22.98
N ILE A 103 14.01 2.25 22.44
CA ILE A 103 12.97 2.93 23.23
C ILE A 103 12.24 1.93 24.12
N THR A 104 11.89 0.75 23.61
CA THR A 104 11.18 -0.28 24.39
C THR A 104 12.03 -0.75 25.57
N ARG A 105 13.34 -0.97 25.37
CA ARG A 105 14.27 -1.33 26.45
C ARG A 105 14.37 -0.23 27.51
N ARG A 106 14.48 1.05 27.10
CA ARG A 106 14.51 2.20 28.03
C ARG A 106 13.24 2.26 28.88
N GLN A 107 12.07 2.19 28.25
CA GLN A 107 10.78 2.21 28.95
C GLN A 107 10.61 1.02 29.90
N ALA A 108 11.04 -0.18 29.51
CA ALA A 108 10.99 -1.35 30.38
C ALA A 108 11.88 -1.19 31.63
N ALA A 109 13.10 -0.67 31.45
CA ALA A 109 14.00 -0.39 32.57
C ALA A 109 13.43 0.68 33.51
N GLU A 110 12.83 1.74 32.98
CA GLU A 110 12.15 2.78 33.77
C GLU A 110 10.97 2.22 34.57
N ARG A 111 10.14 1.36 33.95
CA ARG A 111 9.03 0.70 34.66
C ARG A 111 9.53 -0.16 35.83
N MET A 112 10.60 -0.93 35.62
CA MET A 112 11.17 -1.75 36.70
C MET A 112 11.79 -0.91 37.82
N ARG A 113 12.45 0.21 37.49
CA ARG A 113 12.96 1.15 38.50
C ARG A 113 11.83 1.71 39.36
N LYS A 114 10.74 2.20 38.74
CA LYS A 114 9.57 2.70 39.47
C LYS A 114 8.93 1.63 40.35
N ARG A 115 8.79 0.41 39.83
CA ARG A 115 8.23 -0.72 40.61
C ARG A 115 9.08 -1.04 41.83
N ARG A 116 10.41 -1.07 41.69
CA ARG A 116 11.32 -1.32 42.83
C ARG A 116 11.26 -0.20 43.86
N ALA A 117 11.23 1.06 43.41
CA ALA A 117 11.15 2.22 44.30
C ALA A 117 9.87 2.25 45.16
N LEU A 118 8.75 1.75 44.63
CA LEU A 118 7.48 1.61 45.36
C LEU A 118 7.46 0.46 46.38
N VAL A 119 8.37 -0.52 46.26
CA VAL A 119 8.49 -1.65 47.19
C VAL A 119 9.48 -1.34 48.31
N THR A 120 10.41 -0.41 48.09
CA THR A 120 11.41 0.04 49.07
C THR A 120 10.97 1.27 49.89
N GLN A 121 9.73 1.72 49.74
CA GLN A 121 9.06 2.69 50.63
C GLN A 121 8.15 1.93 51.59
#